data_AF-A0A8T3S5S5-F1
#
_entry.id   AF-A0A8T3S5S5-F1
#
_cell.length_a   1.000
_cell.length_b   1.000
_cell.length_c   1.000
_cell.angle_alpha   90.00
_cell.angle_beta   90.00
_cell.angle_gamma   90.00
#
_symmetry.space_group_name_H-M   'P 1'
#
loop_
_entity.id
_entity.type
_entity.pdbx_description
1 polymer ?
#
loop_
_entity_poly.entity_id
_entity_poly.type
_entity_poly.pdbx_seq_one_letter_code
_entity_poly.pdbx_strand_id
1 'polypeptide(L)'
;MDPRIADYIRANRKKYTREVIREQLVKAGHDPSEIDATWAALDAPDPDAVAGEGFWGRFWLFLVGLNVAVFLIVVLVSGLLNSIVLAVVLGIALSIGALMAWGIVAATGPAKMGVTTAMVIGGVIPLVFALLIGGSCYALVGTIGPPPPPPNEGTMELRIDPPLDFEGSGAAYCQPHGDSGGFSIYAQEGGLGTMGGRTVHASVDSYTAEVIPEGGPAPAPGPGGEQAPNVYVSLPSRSETDPPQEWFASPQSRVEIDAAPDGLSGSVTFEGLEPAVFEAPKPGVVDGGSISGTITWQCD
;
A
#
# COMPACT_ATOMS: atom_id res chain seq x y z
N MET A 1 50.44 28.91 6.19
CA MET A 1 50.38 28.32 4.83
C MET A 1 50.98 29.34 3.87
N ASP A 2 52.10 29.03 3.23
CA ASP A 2 52.68 29.88 2.19
C ASP A 2 51.86 29.74 0.89
N PRO A 3 51.23 30.82 0.38
CA PRO A 3 50.42 30.76 -0.84
C PRO A 3 51.23 30.29 -2.06
N ARG A 4 52.54 30.51 -2.10
CA ARG A 4 53.40 30.09 -3.22
C ARG A 4 53.54 28.57 -3.30
N ILE A 5 53.72 27.91 -2.15
CA ILE A 5 53.78 26.44 -2.04
C ILE A 5 52.43 25.85 -2.49
N ALA A 6 51.32 26.43 -2.03
CA ALA A 6 49.98 25.97 -2.36
C ALA A 6 49.65 26.12 -3.86
N ASP A 7 49.98 27.27 -4.45
CA ASP A 7 49.77 27.52 -5.89
C ASP A 7 50.60 26.56 -6.75
N TYR A 8 51.85 26.32 -6.36
CA TYR A 8 52.72 25.36 -7.04
C TYR A 8 52.18 23.93 -6.96
N ILE A 9 51.74 23.48 -5.79
CA ILE A 9 51.12 22.16 -5.61
C ILE A 9 49.85 22.05 -6.48
N ARG A 10 48.94 23.04 -6.45
CA ARG A 10 47.70 23.00 -7.25
C ARG A 10 47.97 22.92 -8.76
N ALA A 11 48.96 23.65 -9.25
CA ALA A 11 49.32 23.66 -10.67
C ALA A 11 49.95 22.33 -11.15
N ASN A 12 50.65 21.62 -10.27
CA ASN A 12 51.50 20.48 -10.64
C ASN A 12 50.98 19.12 -10.17
N ARG A 13 50.07 19.06 -9.20
CA ARG A 13 49.55 17.79 -8.62
C ARG A 13 48.88 16.83 -9.61
N LYS A 14 48.49 17.32 -10.79
CA LYS A 14 47.93 16.48 -11.87
C LYS A 14 49.00 15.84 -12.77
N LYS A 15 50.23 16.37 -12.75
CA LYS A 15 51.32 15.98 -13.65
C LYS A 15 52.43 15.22 -12.95
N TYR A 16 52.63 15.47 -11.66
CA TYR A 16 53.73 14.89 -10.88
C TYR A 16 53.21 14.28 -9.58
N THR A 17 53.94 13.28 -9.06
CA THR A 17 53.62 12.67 -7.77
C THR A 17 53.94 13.61 -6.61
N ARG A 18 53.38 13.32 -5.44
CA ARG A 18 53.60 14.10 -4.21
C ARG A 18 55.08 14.19 -3.87
N GLU A 19 55.82 13.10 -4.04
CA GLU A 19 57.25 12.99 -3.75
C GLU A 19 58.06 13.87 -4.70
N VAL A 20 57.74 13.86 -5.99
CA VAL A 20 58.41 14.69 -7.00
C VAL A 20 58.18 16.18 -6.74
N ILE A 21 56.95 16.56 -6.40
CA ILE A 21 56.61 17.96 -6.08
C ILE A 21 57.31 18.39 -4.78
N ARG A 22 57.36 17.51 -3.78
CA ARG A 22 58.06 17.76 -2.50
C ARG A 22 59.55 17.95 -2.74
N GLU A 23 60.19 17.07 -3.50
CA GLU A 23 61.62 17.17 -3.84
C GLU A 23 61.94 18.48 -4.57
N GLN A 24 61.09 18.88 -5.53
CA GLN A 24 61.25 20.14 -6.27
C GLN A 24 61.13 21.38 -5.37
N LEU A 25 60.17 21.37 -4.43
CA LEU A 25 59.98 22.48 -3.49
C LEU A 25 61.11 22.56 -2.46
N VAL A 26 61.60 21.41 -1.96
CA VAL A 26 62.77 21.38 -1.05
C VAL A 26 64.03 21.87 -1.76
N LYS A 27 64.26 21.46 -3.01
CA LYS A 27 65.37 21.96 -3.82
C LYS A 27 65.29 23.46 -4.09
N ALA A 28 64.09 24.02 -4.14
CA ALA A 28 63.85 25.46 -4.24
C ALA A 28 64.01 26.22 -2.91
N GLY A 29 64.35 25.52 -1.81
CA GLY A 29 64.62 26.12 -0.51
C GLY A 29 63.43 26.22 0.43
N HIS A 30 62.30 25.58 0.12
CA HIS A 30 61.14 25.54 1.02
C HIS A 30 61.33 24.48 2.11
N ASP A 31 60.83 24.77 3.31
CA ASP A 31 60.93 23.87 4.46
C ASP A 31 60.04 22.62 4.29
N PRO A 32 60.56 21.39 4.51
CA PRO A 32 59.78 20.17 4.38
C PRO A 32 58.51 20.12 5.24
N SER A 33 58.53 20.70 6.45
CA SER A 33 57.37 20.68 7.35
C SER A 33 56.26 21.61 6.87
N GLU A 34 56.61 22.75 6.26
CA GLU A 34 55.64 23.66 5.64
C GLU A 34 54.99 23.04 4.39
N ILE A 35 55.76 22.27 3.60
CA ILE A 35 55.23 21.54 2.44
C ILE A 35 54.22 20.48 2.89
N ASP A 36 54.57 19.67 3.89
CA ASP A 36 53.69 18.63 4.41
C ASP A 36 52.43 19.21 5.07
N ALA A 37 52.55 20.32 5.81
CA ALA A 37 51.41 21.04 6.36
C ALA A 37 50.50 21.61 5.25
N THR A 38 51.09 22.09 4.14
CA THR A 38 50.34 22.59 2.99
C THR A 38 49.62 21.46 2.25
N TRP A 39 50.24 20.29 2.10
CA TRP A 39 49.55 19.09 1.59
C TRP A 39 48.40 18.68 2.49
N ALA A 40 48.61 18.61 3.80
CA ALA A 40 47.55 18.28 4.76
C ALA A 40 46.38 19.28 4.70
N ALA A 41 46.68 20.57 4.52
CA ALA A 41 45.65 21.60 4.35
C ALA A 41 44.92 21.53 2.99
N LEU A 42 45.58 21.07 1.93
CA LEU A 42 44.98 20.91 0.59
C LEU A 42 44.21 19.58 0.43
N ASP A 43 44.59 18.55 1.18
CA ASP A 43 43.92 17.25 1.23
C ASP A 43 42.77 17.24 2.24
N ALA A 44 42.74 18.18 3.19
CA ALA A 44 41.59 18.39 4.05
C ALA A 44 40.35 18.68 3.17
N PRO A 45 39.24 17.93 3.34
CA PRO A 45 38.00 18.21 2.63
C PRO A 45 37.59 19.65 2.93
N ASP A 46 37.60 20.52 1.91
CA ASP A 46 37.17 21.91 2.07
C ASP A 46 35.66 21.91 2.38
N PRO A 47 35.26 22.24 3.62
CA PRO A 47 33.85 22.24 4.01
C PRO A 47 33.06 23.33 3.27
N ASP A 48 33.76 24.33 2.72
CA ASP A 48 33.23 25.46 1.99
C ASP A 48 33.40 25.30 0.47
N ALA A 49 33.76 24.10 -0.02
CA ALA A 49 33.82 23.81 -1.44
C ALA A 49 32.44 24.04 -2.09
N VAL A 50 32.32 25.21 -2.70
CA VAL A 50 31.12 25.66 -3.38
C VAL A 50 30.84 24.75 -4.57
N ALA A 51 29.57 24.45 -4.82
CA ALA A 51 29.14 23.64 -5.96
C ALA A 51 29.62 24.23 -7.30
N GLY A 52 30.66 23.63 -7.88
CA GLY A 52 31.23 24.03 -9.16
C GLY A 52 30.43 23.58 -10.38
N GLU A 53 30.97 23.87 -11.58
CA GLU A 53 30.44 23.37 -12.85
C GLU A 53 30.29 21.83 -12.82
N GLY A 54 29.08 21.34 -13.04
CA GLY A 54 28.75 19.92 -13.02
C GLY A 54 28.12 19.39 -11.73
N PHE A 55 27.96 20.23 -10.69
CA PHE A 55 27.21 19.85 -9.48
C PHE A 55 25.82 19.30 -9.81
N TRP A 56 25.03 20.04 -10.61
CA TRP A 56 23.66 19.66 -10.94
C TRP A 56 23.56 18.31 -11.65
N GLY A 57 24.51 17.99 -12.55
CA GLY A 57 24.55 16.68 -13.21
C GLY A 57 24.80 15.54 -12.22
N ARG A 58 25.76 15.72 -11.30
CA ARG A 58 26.05 14.72 -10.25
C ARG A 58 24.91 14.60 -9.24
N PHE A 59 24.32 15.71 -8.84
CA PHE A 59 23.19 15.75 -7.92
C PHE A 59 21.98 15.02 -8.51
N TRP A 60 21.61 15.29 -9.77
CA TRP A 60 20.52 14.59 -10.44
C TRP A 60 20.79 13.10 -10.61
N LEU A 61 22.01 12.72 -11.00
CA LEU A 61 22.39 11.31 -11.14
C LEU A 61 22.30 10.58 -9.79
N PHE A 62 22.77 11.20 -8.71
CA PHE A 62 22.64 10.68 -7.36
C PHE A 62 21.17 10.56 -6.93
N LEU A 63 20.37 11.62 -7.12
CA LEU A 63 18.97 11.68 -6.72
C LEU A 63 18.14 10.61 -7.44
N VAL A 64 18.26 10.53 -8.77
CA VAL A 64 17.54 9.52 -9.58
C VAL A 64 18.03 8.12 -9.24
N GLY A 65 19.35 7.91 -9.17
CA GLY A 65 19.93 6.61 -8.84
C GLY A 65 19.47 6.09 -7.49
N LEU A 66 19.44 6.95 -6.46
CA LEU A 66 18.96 6.60 -5.13
C LEU A 66 17.46 6.26 -5.14
N ASN A 67 16.63 7.07 -5.79
CA ASN A 67 15.19 6.81 -5.87
C ASN A 67 14.87 5.50 -6.61
N VAL A 68 15.56 5.23 -7.72
CA VAL A 68 15.43 3.95 -8.45
C VAL A 68 15.89 2.79 -7.57
N ALA A 69 17.00 2.92 -6.84
CA ALA A 69 17.47 1.87 -5.94
C ALA A 69 16.46 1.57 -4.82
N VAL A 70 15.93 2.60 -4.16
CA VAL A 70 14.90 2.46 -3.12
C VAL A 70 13.63 1.83 -3.69
N PHE A 71 13.17 2.31 -4.85
CA PHE A 71 12.01 1.74 -5.53
C PHE A 71 12.17 0.24 -5.80
N LEU A 72 13.30 -0.16 -6.39
CA LEU A 72 13.57 -1.55 -6.70
C LEU A 72 13.65 -2.42 -5.45
N ILE A 73 14.33 -1.95 -4.39
CA ILE A 73 14.42 -2.67 -3.12
C ILE A 73 13.02 -2.89 -2.53
N VAL A 74 12.20 -1.83 -2.46
CA VAL A 74 10.85 -1.93 -1.89
C VAL A 74 9.99 -2.86 -2.72
N VAL A 75 9.98 -2.72 -4.06
CA VAL A 75 9.17 -3.55 -4.94
C VAL A 75 9.54 -5.03 -4.86
N LEU A 76 10.84 -5.34 -4.78
CA LEU A 76 11.33 -6.72 -4.67
C LEU A 76 11.00 -7.34 -3.31
N VAL A 77 11.17 -6.60 -2.21
CA VAL A 77 10.96 -7.12 -0.85
C VAL A 77 9.48 -7.26 -0.49
N SER A 78 8.62 -6.39 -1.01
CA SER A 78 7.20 -6.35 -0.66
C SER A 78 6.28 -7.16 -1.59
N GLY A 79 6.80 -7.71 -2.69
CA GLY A 79 5.97 -8.44 -3.67
C GLY A 79 5.05 -7.54 -4.51
N LEU A 80 5.28 -6.22 -4.50
CA LEU A 80 4.52 -5.23 -5.28
C LEU A 80 4.52 -5.47 -6.80
N LEU A 81 5.36 -6.37 -7.31
CA LEU A 81 5.33 -6.80 -8.72
C LEU A 81 3.96 -7.35 -9.16
N ASN A 82 3.18 -7.90 -8.23
CA ASN A 82 1.84 -8.40 -8.50
C ASN A 82 0.76 -7.29 -8.47
N SER A 83 1.10 -6.07 -8.03
CA SER A 83 0.18 -4.94 -7.97
C SER A 83 0.81 -3.71 -8.62
N ILE A 84 0.62 -3.59 -9.94
CA ILE A 84 1.13 -2.47 -10.74
C ILE A 84 0.63 -1.12 -10.18
N VAL A 85 -0.60 -1.07 -9.68
CA VAL A 85 -1.20 0.15 -9.12
C VAL A 85 -0.38 0.65 -7.93
N LEU A 86 -0.08 -0.22 -6.97
CA LEU A 86 0.70 0.16 -5.78
C LEU A 86 2.14 0.52 -6.15
N ALA A 87 2.75 -0.18 -7.13
CA ALA A 87 4.07 0.18 -7.64
C ALA A 87 4.07 1.58 -8.29
N VAL A 88 3.05 1.93 -9.07
CA VAL A 88 2.91 3.27 -9.67
C VAL A 88 2.74 4.34 -8.59
N VAL A 89 1.90 4.11 -7.59
CA VAL A 89 1.70 5.04 -6.46
C VAL A 89 3.01 5.29 -5.71
N LEU A 90 3.78 4.24 -5.43
CA LEU A 90 5.10 4.36 -4.81
C LEU A 90 6.07 5.19 -5.68
N GLY A 91 6.10 4.95 -7.00
CA GLY A 91 6.92 5.71 -7.93
C GLY A 91 6.58 7.21 -7.94
N ILE A 92 5.29 7.55 -7.90
CA ILE A 92 4.80 8.93 -7.82
C ILE A 92 5.25 9.57 -6.49
N ALA A 93 5.08 8.87 -5.37
CA ALA A 93 5.47 9.34 -4.06
C ALA A 93 6.98 9.66 -3.96
N LEU A 94 7.83 8.76 -4.45
CA LEU A 94 9.28 8.97 -4.51
C LEU A 94 9.65 10.16 -5.40
N SER A 95 8.97 10.30 -6.54
CA SER A 95 9.18 11.43 -7.47
C SER A 95 8.85 12.78 -6.80
N ILE A 96 7.77 12.85 -6.02
CA ILE A 96 7.41 14.04 -5.23
C ILE A 96 8.50 14.36 -4.21
N GLY A 97 8.98 13.36 -3.46
CA GLY A 97 10.10 13.51 -2.52
C GLY A 97 11.36 14.06 -3.19
N ALA A 98 11.72 13.52 -4.36
CA ALA A 98 12.86 13.97 -5.14
C ALA A 98 12.72 15.42 -5.63
N LEU A 99 11.53 15.80 -6.13
CA LEU A 99 11.25 17.17 -6.58
C LEU A 99 11.32 18.19 -5.44
N MET A 100 10.86 17.84 -4.24
CA MET A 100 11.01 18.70 -3.07
C MET A 100 12.47 18.85 -2.64
N ALA A 101 13.24 17.76 -2.61
CA ALA A 101 14.65 17.80 -2.29
C ALA A 101 15.42 18.69 -3.29
N TRP A 102 15.12 18.54 -4.58
CA TRP A 102 15.64 19.42 -5.63
C TRP A 102 15.23 20.89 -5.40
N GLY A 103 13.95 21.14 -5.11
CA GLY A 103 13.43 22.49 -4.87
C GLY A 103 14.09 23.21 -3.69
N ILE A 104 14.36 22.48 -2.60
CA ILE A 104 15.06 23.03 -1.42
C ILE A 104 16.50 23.41 -1.77
N VAL A 105 17.23 22.53 -2.46
CA VAL A 105 18.62 22.79 -2.89
C VAL A 105 18.66 23.93 -3.92
N ALA A 106 17.69 24.00 -4.83
CA ALA A 106 17.59 25.06 -5.82
C ALA A 106 17.28 26.43 -5.18
N ALA A 107 16.35 26.48 -4.22
CA ALA A 107 15.94 27.71 -3.55
C ALA A 107 17.02 28.29 -2.62
N THR A 108 17.73 27.42 -1.90
CA THR A 108 18.85 27.84 -1.04
C THR A 108 20.07 28.27 -1.85
N GLY A 109 20.22 27.73 -3.06
CA GLY A 109 21.30 28.03 -3.97
C GLY A 109 22.51 27.16 -3.65
N PRO A 110 23.00 26.35 -4.61
CA PRO A 110 24.12 25.45 -4.37
C PRO A 110 25.44 26.20 -4.11
N ALA A 111 25.48 27.51 -4.38
CA ALA A 111 26.59 28.37 -4.05
C ALA A 111 26.70 28.73 -2.55
N LYS A 112 25.59 28.62 -1.81
CA LYS A 112 25.50 28.97 -0.38
C LYS A 112 25.51 27.74 0.53
N MET A 113 25.60 26.55 -0.07
CA MET A 113 25.46 25.27 0.61
C MET A 113 26.59 24.36 0.16
N GLY A 114 27.38 23.85 1.10
CA GLY A 114 28.43 22.88 0.78
C GLY A 114 27.85 21.65 0.07
N VAL A 115 28.61 21.07 -0.85
CA VAL A 115 28.19 19.90 -1.67
C VAL A 115 27.68 18.76 -0.79
N THR A 116 28.33 18.51 0.36
CA THR A 116 27.94 17.49 1.32
C THR A 116 26.52 17.72 1.85
N THR A 117 26.21 18.96 2.26
CA THR A 117 24.88 19.32 2.77
C THR A 117 23.80 19.13 1.71
N ALA A 118 24.07 19.55 0.47
CA ALA A 118 23.13 19.36 -0.62
C ALA A 118 22.88 17.87 -0.93
N MET A 119 23.93 17.03 -0.91
CA MET A 119 23.81 15.58 -1.08
C MET A 119 23.03 14.93 0.07
N VAL A 120 23.25 15.35 1.31
CA VAL A 120 22.50 14.88 2.48
C VAL A 120 21.03 15.23 2.34
N ILE A 121 20.68 16.47 1.96
CA ILE A 121 19.29 16.88 1.70
C ILE A 121 18.68 16.02 0.58
N GLY A 122 19.41 15.83 -0.52
CA GLY A 122 19.01 14.98 -1.64
C GLY A 122 18.77 13.53 -1.27
N GLY A 123 19.50 13.00 -0.28
CA GLY A 123 19.37 11.62 0.18
C GLY A 123 18.30 11.42 1.25
N VAL A 124 18.27 12.29 2.25
CA VAL A 124 17.44 12.11 3.45
C VAL A 124 15.97 12.39 3.16
N ILE A 125 15.65 13.45 2.40
CA ILE A 125 14.24 13.84 2.17
C ILE A 125 13.45 12.75 1.45
N PRO A 126 13.91 12.17 0.32
CA PRO A 126 13.19 11.08 -0.34
C PRO A 126 13.06 9.84 0.55
N LEU A 127 14.09 9.53 1.35
CA LEU A 127 14.07 8.38 2.25
C LEU A 127 13.04 8.54 3.38
N VAL A 128 12.94 9.73 3.95
CA VAL A 128 11.90 10.06 4.96
C VAL A 128 10.52 9.96 4.35
N PHE A 129 10.31 10.45 3.12
CA PHE A 129 9.04 10.31 2.42
C PHE A 129 8.69 8.83 2.15
N ALA A 130 9.67 8.04 1.72
CA ALA A 130 9.49 6.61 1.52
C ALA A 130 9.13 5.90 2.84
N LEU A 131 9.76 6.26 3.95
CA LEU A 131 9.46 5.71 5.28
C LEU A 131 8.10 6.16 5.82
N LEU A 132 7.70 7.41 5.62
CA LEU A 132 6.40 7.90 6.09
C LEU A 132 5.26 7.25 5.30
N ILE A 133 5.37 7.22 3.97
CA ILE A 133 4.35 6.63 3.11
C ILE A 133 4.37 5.11 3.23
N GLY A 134 5.54 4.48 3.02
CA GLY A 134 5.71 3.03 3.16
C GLY A 134 5.38 2.55 4.57
N GLY A 135 5.79 3.28 5.61
CA GLY A 135 5.47 2.99 7.00
C GLY A 135 3.98 3.16 7.31
N SER A 136 3.30 4.18 6.77
CA SER A 136 1.85 4.33 6.93
C SER A 136 1.07 3.23 6.20
N CYS A 137 1.46 2.87 4.98
CA CYS A 137 0.86 1.76 4.25
C CYS A 137 1.13 0.42 4.94
N TYR A 138 2.36 0.20 5.41
CA TYR A 138 2.72 -1.00 6.16
C TYR A 138 2.09 -1.03 7.54
N ALA A 139 1.86 0.10 8.20
CA ALA A 139 1.10 0.13 9.45
C ALA A 139 -0.37 -0.21 9.19
N LEU A 140 -0.96 0.31 8.11
CA LEU A 140 -2.33 0.01 7.70
C LEU A 140 -2.51 -1.46 7.31
N VAL A 141 -1.51 -2.05 6.65
CA VAL A 141 -1.54 -3.45 6.20
C VAL A 141 -1.03 -4.41 7.28
N GLY A 142 -0.03 -4.03 8.07
CA GLY A 142 0.62 -4.85 9.10
C GLY A 142 -0.13 -4.90 10.42
N THR A 143 -1.18 -4.07 10.61
CA THR A 143 -2.22 -4.34 11.60
C THR A 143 -3.16 -5.46 11.18
N ILE A 144 -3.13 -5.86 9.91
CA ILE A 144 -3.73 -7.12 9.44
C ILE A 144 -2.67 -8.17 9.76
N GLY A 145 -3.05 -9.21 10.52
CA GLY A 145 -2.14 -10.24 11.02
C GLY A 145 -1.41 -11.02 9.91
N PRO A 146 -0.82 -12.19 10.21
CA PRO A 146 -0.33 -13.07 9.15
C PRO A 146 -1.40 -13.22 8.07
N PRO A 147 -1.00 -13.27 6.77
CA PRO A 147 -1.94 -13.35 5.67
C PRO A 147 -2.95 -14.47 5.98
N PRO A 148 -4.26 -14.22 5.81
CA PRO A 148 -5.25 -15.22 6.15
C PRO A 148 -4.92 -16.52 5.41
N PRO A 149 -5.16 -17.69 6.03
CA PRO A 149 -5.00 -18.96 5.34
C PRO A 149 -5.79 -18.93 4.02
N PRO A 150 -5.30 -19.63 2.98
CA PRO A 150 -6.04 -19.71 1.72
C PRO A 150 -7.48 -20.19 2.01
N PRO A 151 -8.49 -19.61 1.35
CA PRO A 151 -9.87 -20.03 1.58
C PRO A 151 -10.05 -21.48 1.15
N ASN A 152 -10.90 -22.20 1.88
CA ASN A 152 -11.34 -23.53 1.50
C ASN A 152 -12.31 -23.42 0.34
N GLU A 153 -12.21 -24.31 -0.64
CA GLU A 153 -13.09 -24.31 -1.80
C GLU A 153 -14.26 -25.25 -1.58
N GLY A 154 -15.41 -24.92 -2.17
CA GLY A 154 -16.61 -25.72 -1.97
C GLY A 154 -17.76 -25.31 -2.86
N THR A 155 -18.97 -25.66 -2.43
CA THR A 155 -20.22 -25.33 -3.10
C THR A 155 -21.13 -24.53 -2.17
N MET A 156 -21.83 -23.56 -2.74
CA MET A 156 -22.91 -22.83 -2.10
C MET A 156 -24.18 -22.99 -2.93
N GLU A 157 -25.31 -23.15 -2.26
CA GLU A 157 -26.64 -23.12 -2.87
C GLU A 157 -27.44 -21.98 -2.24
N LEU A 158 -28.23 -21.30 -3.06
CA LEU A 158 -29.12 -20.23 -2.66
C LEU A 158 -30.51 -20.54 -3.18
N ARG A 159 -31.48 -20.50 -2.27
CA ARG A 159 -32.90 -20.53 -2.58
C ARG A 159 -33.54 -19.26 -2.05
N ILE A 160 -34.22 -18.50 -2.90
CA ILE A 160 -35.01 -17.32 -2.56
C ILE A 160 -36.48 -17.66 -2.75
N ASP A 161 -37.27 -17.45 -1.72
CA ASP A 161 -38.70 -17.71 -1.72
C ASP A 161 -39.47 -16.75 -2.66
N PRO A 162 -40.72 -17.07 -3.03
CA PRO A 162 -41.59 -16.13 -3.75
C PRO A 162 -41.70 -14.77 -3.02
N PRO A 163 -41.77 -13.65 -3.76
CA PRO A 163 -42.16 -13.56 -5.17
C PRO A 163 -41.00 -13.63 -6.18
N LEU A 164 -39.74 -13.60 -5.71
CA LEU A 164 -38.59 -13.56 -6.61
C LEU A 164 -38.27 -14.94 -7.20
N ASP A 165 -38.54 -16.00 -6.41
CA ASP A 165 -38.49 -17.42 -6.79
C ASP A 165 -37.21 -17.80 -7.57
N PHE A 166 -36.14 -18.05 -6.83
CA PHE A 166 -34.85 -18.41 -7.40
C PHE A 166 -34.23 -19.58 -6.65
N GLU A 167 -33.62 -20.49 -7.40
CA GLU A 167 -32.83 -21.57 -6.87
C GLU A 167 -31.59 -21.72 -7.76
N GLY A 168 -30.41 -21.77 -7.13
CA GLY A 168 -29.16 -21.83 -7.85
C GLY A 168 -28.01 -22.29 -6.97
N SER A 169 -26.97 -22.83 -7.61
CA SER A 169 -25.76 -23.30 -6.92
C SER A 169 -24.51 -22.96 -7.73
N GLY A 170 -23.39 -22.83 -7.03
CA GLY A 170 -22.11 -22.47 -7.62
C GLY A 170 -20.94 -22.77 -6.69
N ALA A 171 -19.73 -22.54 -7.20
CA ALA A 171 -18.52 -22.66 -6.38
C ALA A 171 -18.50 -21.56 -5.31
N ALA A 172 -17.93 -21.88 -4.14
CA ALA A 172 -17.82 -20.98 -3.01
C ALA A 172 -16.42 -21.02 -2.39
N TYR A 173 -16.08 -19.95 -1.67
CA TYR A 173 -14.94 -19.88 -0.77
C TYR A 173 -15.44 -19.81 0.67
N CYS A 174 -14.90 -20.68 1.53
CA CYS A 174 -15.13 -20.67 2.97
C CYS A 174 -13.86 -20.24 3.71
N GLN A 175 -13.94 -19.13 4.43
CA GLN A 175 -12.82 -18.57 5.17
C GLN A 175 -13.14 -18.53 6.67
N PRO A 176 -12.70 -19.53 7.46
CA PRO A 176 -12.84 -19.49 8.91
C PRO A 176 -11.91 -18.43 9.51
N HIS A 177 -12.44 -17.61 10.42
CA HIS A 177 -11.70 -16.54 11.09
C HIS A 177 -10.97 -17.06 12.33
N GLY A 178 -10.08 -18.05 12.15
CA GLY A 178 -9.12 -18.58 13.15
C GLY A 178 -9.52 -18.45 14.62
N ASP A 179 -8.62 -17.88 15.44
CA ASP A 179 -8.82 -17.70 16.89
C ASP A 179 -9.83 -16.59 17.23
N SER A 180 -10.13 -15.70 16.28
CA SER A 180 -11.11 -14.62 16.47
C SER A 180 -12.56 -15.10 16.46
N GLY A 181 -12.79 -16.33 15.99
CA GLY A 181 -14.08 -16.98 15.85
C GLY A 181 -14.96 -16.35 14.78
N GLY A 182 -15.76 -17.20 14.12
CA GLY A 182 -16.59 -16.82 12.98
C GLY A 182 -16.03 -17.29 11.64
N PHE A 183 -16.71 -16.91 10.56
CA PHE A 183 -16.39 -17.32 9.20
C PHE A 183 -17.01 -16.37 8.17
N SER A 184 -16.41 -16.33 6.99
CA SER A 184 -16.93 -15.66 5.80
C SER A 184 -17.08 -16.66 4.67
N ILE A 185 -18.28 -16.78 4.11
CA ILE A 185 -18.59 -17.64 2.97
C ILE A 185 -19.07 -16.79 1.82
N TYR A 186 -18.52 -16.96 0.62
CA TYR A 186 -18.91 -16.17 -0.54
C TYR A 186 -18.87 -16.99 -1.84
N ALA A 187 -19.83 -16.74 -2.72
CA ALA A 187 -19.86 -17.32 -4.06
C ALA A 187 -18.67 -16.84 -4.91
N GLN A 188 -18.04 -17.75 -5.65
CA GLN A 188 -16.88 -17.48 -6.50
C GLN A 188 -17.25 -16.69 -7.78
N GLU A 189 -16.22 -16.35 -8.56
CA GLU A 189 -16.38 -15.85 -9.93
C GLU A 189 -17.22 -16.84 -10.77
N GLY A 190 -18.36 -16.36 -11.28
CA GLY A 190 -19.37 -17.17 -11.96
C GLY A 190 -20.73 -17.16 -11.26
N GLY A 191 -20.76 -16.88 -9.94
CA GLY A 191 -21.97 -16.78 -9.13
C GLY A 191 -22.73 -18.10 -8.97
N LEU A 192 -23.96 -18.00 -8.46
CA LEU A 192 -24.84 -19.12 -8.11
C LEU A 192 -25.86 -19.44 -9.21
N GLY A 193 -25.70 -18.84 -10.40
CA GLY A 193 -26.66 -18.91 -11.49
C GLY A 193 -27.11 -17.52 -11.93
N THR A 194 -28.21 -17.46 -12.68
CA THR A 194 -28.70 -16.19 -13.24
C THR A 194 -30.19 -15.98 -12.99
N MET A 195 -30.56 -14.76 -12.60
CA MET A 195 -31.95 -14.35 -12.39
C MET A 195 -32.25 -13.10 -13.21
N GLY A 196 -33.30 -13.17 -14.04
CA GLY A 196 -33.52 -12.18 -15.10
C GLY A 196 -32.37 -12.10 -16.10
N GLY A 197 -31.39 -13.03 -16.04
CA GLY A 197 -30.11 -13.07 -16.74
C GLY A 197 -28.96 -12.28 -16.08
N ARG A 198 -29.16 -11.70 -14.89
CA ARG A 198 -28.08 -11.15 -14.06
C ARG A 198 -27.49 -12.30 -13.25
N THR A 199 -26.18 -12.37 -13.13
CA THR A 199 -25.54 -13.33 -12.22
C THR A 199 -25.98 -13.06 -10.79
N VAL A 200 -26.24 -14.10 -10.00
CA VAL A 200 -26.59 -13.97 -8.59
C VAL A 200 -25.37 -14.32 -7.74
N HIS A 201 -25.04 -13.46 -6.79
CA HIS A 201 -24.01 -13.70 -5.78
C HIS A 201 -24.65 -13.68 -4.39
N ALA A 202 -24.09 -14.45 -3.48
CA ALA A 202 -24.43 -14.37 -2.07
C ALA A 202 -23.18 -14.51 -1.20
N SER A 203 -23.24 -13.93 -0.02
CA SER A 203 -22.26 -14.12 1.04
C SER A 203 -22.91 -14.18 2.42
N VAL A 204 -22.26 -14.90 3.31
CA VAL A 204 -22.63 -15.06 4.72
C VAL A 204 -21.41 -14.76 5.56
N ASP A 205 -21.52 -13.76 6.43
CA ASP A 205 -20.47 -13.38 7.35
C ASP A 205 -20.97 -13.52 8.78
N SER A 206 -20.27 -14.32 9.59
CA SER A 206 -20.54 -14.47 11.01
C SER A 206 -19.27 -14.13 11.78
N TYR A 207 -19.41 -13.27 12.79
CA TYR A 207 -18.32 -12.86 13.67
C TYR A 207 -18.73 -13.13 15.11
N THR A 208 -17.85 -13.75 15.90
CA THR A 208 -18.08 -13.86 17.34
C THR A 208 -17.77 -12.52 18.01
N ALA A 209 -18.66 -12.07 18.89
CA ALA A 209 -18.66 -10.74 19.49
C ALA A 209 -17.42 -10.37 20.33
N GLU A 210 -16.49 -11.30 20.54
CA GLU A 210 -15.38 -11.13 21.47
C GLU A 210 -14.19 -10.34 20.88
N VAL A 211 -14.12 -10.15 19.56
CA VAL A 211 -12.98 -9.48 18.91
C VAL A 211 -13.45 -8.37 17.96
N ILE A 212 -13.86 -7.22 18.52
CA ILE A 212 -13.92 -5.98 17.73
C ILE A 212 -12.51 -5.36 17.74
N PRO A 213 -11.82 -5.22 16.59
CA PRO A 213 -10.54 -4.52 16.53
C PRO A 213 -10.71 -3.08 17.03
N GLU A 214 -9.83 -2.62 17.92
CA GLU A 214 -9.83 -1.23 18.40
C GLU A 214 -9.81 -0.25 17.19
N GLY A 215 -10.92 0.44 16.94
CA GLY A 215 -11.01 1.52 15.95
C GLY A 215 -11.93 1.28 14.73
N GLY A 216 -12.54 0.10 14.58
CA GLY A 216 -13.57 -0.15 13.56
C GLY A 216 -14.98 0.31 14.00
N PRO A 217 -15.90 0.68 13.08
CA PRO A 217 -17.30 0.85 13.43
C PRO A 217 -17.83 -0.48 13.96
N ALA A 218 -18.29 -0.49 15.22
CA ALA A 218 -18.90 -1.66 15.81
C ALA A 218 -20.14 -2.07 14.97
N PRO A 219 -20.30 -3.35 14.60
CA PRO A 219 -21.54 -3.81 14.01
C PRO A 219 -22.70 -3.51 14.96
N ALA A 220 -23.87 -3.19 14.41
CA ALA A 220 -25.04 -2.93 15.24
C ALA A 220 -25.34 -4.17 16.10
N PRO A 221 -25.41 -4.04 17.44
CA PRO A 221 -25.69 -5.18 18.30
C PRO A 221 -27.09 -5.72 18.00
N GLY A 222 -27.20 -7.03 17.83
CA GLY A 222 -28.49 -7.69 17.73
C GLY A 222 -29.29 -7.61 19.03
N PRO A 223 -30.61 -7.81 18.99
CA PRO A 223 -31.45 -7.92 20.18
C PRO A 223 -31.08 -9.17 20.99
N GLY A 224 -30.04 -9.05 21.82
CA GLY A 224 -29.45 -10.16 22.59
C GLY A 224 -27.96 -9.98 22.92
N GLY A 225 -27.28 -9.00 22.33
CA GLY A 225 -25.83 -8.79 22.55
C GLY A 225 -24.93 -9.73 21.74
N GLU A 226 -25.50 -10.71 21.05
CA GLU A 226 -24.82 -11.51 20.03
C GLU A 226 -24.81 -10.73 18.71
N GLN A 227 -23.66 -10.72 18.01
CA GLN A 227 -23.56 -10.13 16.68
C GLN A 227 -24.41 -10.96 15.73
N ALA A 228 -25.34 -10.31 15.04
CA ALA A 228 -26.17 -10.98 14.05
C ALA A 228 -25.30 -11.33 12.82
N PRO A 229 -25.41 -12.55 12.28
CA PRO A 229 -24.78 -12.88 11.01
C PRO A 229 -25.26 -11.91 9.92
N ASN A 230 -24.33 -11.43 9.12
CA ASN A 230 -24.64 -10.60 7.97
C ASN A 230 -24.85 -11.50 6.75
N VAL A 231 -26.02 -11.37 6.13
CA VAL A 231 -26.34 -12.08 4.89
C VAL A 231 -26.50 -11.04 3.80
N TYR A 232 -25.81 -11.28 2.68
CA TYR A 232 -25.81 -10.39 1.54
C TYR A 232 -26.13 -11.17 0.28
N VAL A 233 -27.07 -10.66 -0.52
CA VAL A 233 -27.41 -11.20 -1.84
C VAL A 233 -27.31 -10.07 -2.84
N SER A 234 -26.64 -10.30 -3.96
CA SER A 234 -26.48 -9.26 -4.99
C SER A 234 -26.65 -9.78 -6.42
N LEU A 235 -27.20 -8.89 -7.23
CA LEU A 235 -27.39 -9.02 -8.66
C LEU A 235 -26.67 -7.83 -9.32
N PRO A 236 -25.36 -7.96 -9.63
CA PRO A 236 -24.56 -6.89 -10.20
C PRO A 236 -25.16 -6.32 -11.49
N SER A 237 -24.78 -5.07 -11.76
CA SER A 237 -25.20 -4.35 -12.94
C SER A 237 -24.73 -5.02 -14.22
N ARG A 238 -25.58 -5.02 -15.24
CA ARG A 238 -25.22 -5.43 -16.62
C ARG A 238 -24.81 -4.29 -17.52
N SER A 239 -25.17 -3.06 -17.16
CA SER A 239 -24.98 -1.87 -17.99
C SER A 239 -25.11 -0.62 -17.13
N GLU A 240 -24.53 0.49 -17.57
CA GLU A 240 -24.62 1.78 -16.86
C GLU A 240 -26.06 2.23 -16.56
N THR A 241 -27.04 1.78 -17.36
CA THR A 241 -28.46 2.12 -17.19
C THR A 241 -29.24 1.15 -16.29
N ASP A 242 -28.60 0.06 -15.85
CA ASP A 242 -29.22 -1.02 -15.10
C ASP A 242 -28.55 -1.16 -13.73
N PRO A 243 -29.01 -0.45 -12.68
CA PRO A 243 -28.31 -0.40 -11.40
C PRO A 243 -28.23 -1.78 -10.74
N PRO A 244 -27.17 -2.05 -9.94
CA PRO A 244 -27.09 -3.26 -9.16
C PRO A 244 -28.28 -3.35 -8.20
N GLN A 245 -28.72 -4.59 -7.92
CA GLN A 245 -29.71 -4.85 -6.88
C GLN A 245 -29.02 -5.65 -5.80
N GLU A 246 -29.15 -5.20 -4.57
CA GLU A 246 -28.45 -5.77 -3.42
C GLU A 246 -29.42 -5.83 -2.26
N TRP A 247 -29.36 -6.89 -1.47
CA TRP A 247 -30.14 -7.07 -0.27
C TRP A 247 -29.22 -7.41 0.89
N PHE A 248 -29.43 -6.77 2.04
CA PHE A 248 -28.64 -7.00 3.25
C PHE A 248 -29.53 -7.24 4.46
N ALA A 249 -28.96 -7.87 5.48
CA ALA A 249 -29.61 -8.02 6.78
C ALA A 249 -29.73 -6.66 7.47
N SER A 250 -30.96 -6.25 7.78
CA SER A 250 -31.26 -5.06 8.57
C SER A 250 -31.65 -5.47 10.01
N PRO A 251 -31.78 -4.51 10.95
CA PRO A 251 -32.31 -4.81 12.29
C PRO A 251 -33.71 -5.43 12.30
N GLN A 252 -34.46 -5.33 11.19
CA GLN A 252 -35.78 -5.91 11.01
C GLN A 252 -35.74 -7.32 10.39
N SER A 253 -34.64 -7.67 9.72
CA SER A 253 -34.45 -9.01 9.16
C SER A 253 -34.30 -10.04 10.28
N ARG A 254 -34.80 -11.25 10.03
CA ARG A 254 -34.52 -12.40 10.88
C ARG A 254 -33.51 -13.27 10.18
N VAL A 255 -32.42 -13.60 10.86
CA VAL A 255 -31.38 -14.46 10.30
C VAL A 255 -31.06 -15.53 11.34
N GLU A 256 -31.22 -16.78 10.95
CA GLU A 256 -30.93 -17.96 11.77
C GLU A 256 -29.84 -18.77 11.08
N ILE A 257 -28.72 -18.97 11.77
CA ILE A 257 -27.56 -19.67 11.24
C ILE A 257 -27.34 -20.99 11.99
N ASP A 258 -27.17 -22.07 11.22
CA ASP A 258 -26.83 -23.40 11.71
C ASP A 258 -25.58 -23.86 10.96
N ALA A 259 -24.42 -23.62 11.56
CA ALA A 259 -23.12 -23.90 10.97
C ALA A 259 -22.31 -24.86 11.83
N ALA A 260 -21.50 -25.71 11.19
CA ALA A 260 -20.53 -26.53 11.86
C ALA A 260 -19.53 -25.65 12.65
N PRO A 261 -18.91 -26.18 13.72
CA PRO A 261 -17.97 -25.40 14.55
C PRO A 261 -16.76 -24.84 13.78
N ASP A 262 -16.39 -25.45 12.66
CA ASP A 262 -15.30 -24.99 11.78
C ASP A 262 -15.76 -23.98 10.72
N GLY A 263 -17.06 -23.72 10.61
CA GLY A 263 -17.66 -22.84 9.60
C GLY A 263 -17.58 -23.37 8.17
N LEU A 264 -17.05 -24.57 7.92
CA LEU A 264 -16.85 -25.11 6.57
C LEU A 264 -18.11 -25.70 5.96
N SER A 265 -19.12 -25.98 6.79
CA SER A 265 -20.43 -26.42 6.34
C SER A 265 -21.52 -25.79 7.19
N GLY A 266 -22.69 -25.58 6.59
CA GLY A 266 -23.81 -24.99 7.31
C GLY A 266 -24.95 -24.54 6.42
N SER A 267 -25.92 -23.92 7.07
CA SER A 267 -27.04 -23.26 6.45
C SER A 267 -27.40 -21.97 7.17
N VAL A 268 -27.95 -21.01 6.43
CA VAL A 268 -28.56 -19.82 7.00
C VAL A 268 -29.93 -19.63 6.39
N THR A 269 -30.93 -19.43 7.25
CA THR A 269 -32.28 -19.04 6.86
C THR A 269 -32.44 -17.56 7.15
N PHE A 270 -32.96 -16.81 6.19
CA PHE A 270 -33.17 -15.37 6.33
C PHE A 270 -34.59 -14.99 5.93
N GLU A 271 -35.16 -14.04 6.65
CA GLU A 271 -36.45 -13.44 6.36
C GLU A 271 -36.33 -11.91 6.30
N GLY A 272 -36.85 -11.33 5.23
CA GLY A 272 -36.97 -9.88 5.11
C GLY A 272 -35.63 -9.15 4.97
N LEU A 273 -34.70 -9.66 4.16
CA LEU A 273 -33.53 -8.86 3.75
C LEU A 273 -34.01 -7.66 2.95
N GLU A 274 -33.51 -6.48 3.28
CA GLU A 274 -33.97 -5.22 2.69
C GLU A 274 -33.08 -4.80 1.52
N PRO A 275 -33.66 -4.21 0.46
CA PRO A 275 -32.89 -3.71 -0.67
C PRO A 275 -31.99 -2.55 -0.25
N ALA A 276 -30.76 -2.52 -0.76
CA ALA A 276 -29.85 -1.41 -0.59
C ALA A 276 -30.23 -0.24 -1.49
N VAL A 277 -30.60 0.88 -0.87
CA VAL A 277 -30.89 2.13 -1.58
C VAL A 277 -29.62 3.00 -1.60
N PHE A 278 -28.76 2.79 -2.60
CA PHE A 278 -27.52 3.59 -2.75
C PHE A 278 -27.76 4.98 -3.34
N GLU A 279 -28.86 5.18 -4.07
CA GLU A 279 -29.26 6.47 -4.67
C GLU A 279 -30.76 6.72 -4.45
N ALA A 280 -31.17 7.98 -4.41
CA ALA A 280 -32.58 8.34 -4.30
C ALA A 280 -33.39 7.65 -5.42
N PRO A 281 -34.49 6.94 -5.10
CA PRO A 281 -35.22 6.15 -6.07
C PRO A 281 -35.63 7.02 -7.27
N LYS A 282 -35.20 6.63 -8.47
CA LYS A 282 -35.69 7.27 -9.70
C LYS A 282 -37.18 6.95 -9.83
N PRO A 283 -38.04 7.95 -10.16
CA PRO A 283 -39.47 7.71 -10.29
C PRO A 283 -39.75 6.59 -11.30
N GLY A 284 -40.44 5.53 -10.85
CA GLY A 284 -40.83 4.39 -11.69
C GLY A 284 -39.93 3.15 -11.60
N VAL A 285 -38.86 3.17 -10.79
CA VAL A 285 -38.14 1.93 -10.43
C VAL A 285 -38.92 1.24 -9.32
N VAL A 286 -39.36 0.01 -9.58
CA VAL A 286 -40.05 -0.82 -8.58
C VAL A 286 -39.02 -1.18 -7.51
N ASP A 287 -39.29 -0.79 -6.25
CA ASP A 287 -38.50 -1.22 -5.11
C ASP A 287 -38.41 -2.76 -5.15
N GLY A 288 -37.19 -3.29 -5.23
CA GLY A 288 -36.94 -4.70 -5.06
C GLY A 288 -37.41 -5.06 -3.66
N GLY A 289 -38.60 -5.65 -3.54
CA GLY A 289 -39.19 -5.96 -2.24
C GLY A 289 -38.23 -6.75 -1.35
N SER A 290 -38.53 -6.81 -0.06
CA SER A 290 -37.75 -7.62 0.84
C SER A 290 -37.77 -9.10 0.39
N ILE A 291 -36.65 -9.79 0.58
CA ILE A 291 -36.50 -11.19 0.18
C ILE A 291 -36.31 -12.09 1.40
N SER A 292 -36.75 -13.34 1.26
CA SER A 292 -36.58 -14.41 2.24
C SER A 292 -36.03 -15.65 1.54
N GLY A 293 -35.35 -16.52 2.25
CA GLY A 293 -34.75 -17.69 1.64
C GLY A 293 -33.78 -18.45 2.54
N THR A 294 -32.99 -19.30 1.90
CA THR A 294 -32.01 -20.16 2.55
C THR A 294 -30.72 -20.17 1.72
N ILE A 295 -29.57 -20.09 2.38
CA ILE A 295 -28.27 -20.40 1.80
C ILE A 295 -27.73 -21.65 2.50
N THR A 296 -27.19 -22.59 1.73
CA THR A 296 -26.46 -23.77 2.24
C THR A 296 -25.05 -23.76 1.66
N TRP A 297 -24.07 -24.26 2.41
CA TRP A 297 -22.71 -24.38 1.91
C TRP A 297 -21.99 -25.62 2.46
N GLN A 298 -21.01 -26.08 1.69
CA GLN A 298 -20.11 -27.16 2.03
C GLN A 298 -18.75 -26.91 1.35
N CYS A 299 -17.69 -26.77 2.14
CA CYS A 299 -16.31 -26.63 1.69
C CYS A 299 -15.43 -27.77 2.23
N ASP A 300 -14.33 -28.02 1.52
CA ASP A 300 -13.33 -29.07 1.81
C ASP A 300 -12.02 -28.49 2.36
#